data_AF-A0A382G4D5-F1
#
_entry.id   AF-A0A382G4D5-F1
#
_cell.length_a   1.000
_cell.length_b   1.000
_cell.length_c   1.000
_cell.angle_alpha   90.00
_cell.angle_beta   90.00
_cell.angle_gamma   90.00
#
_symmetry.space_group_name_H-M   'P 1'
#
loop_
_entity.id
_entity.type
_entity.pdbx_description
1 polymer ?
#
loop_
_entity_poly.entity_id
_entity_poly.type
_entity_poly.pdbx_seq_one_letter_code
_entity_poly.pdbx_strand_id
1 'polypeptide(L)' 'MLEKAIGWIRSLTEAGLALIALGVVLQIIFGAAVPFIGIDVIGSVVGIVQKLGGEGLVGLAAIWVLWGIYSKK' A
#
# COMPACT_ATOMS: atom_id res chain seq x y z
N MET A 1 -22.45 -18.00 -5.20
CA MET A 1 -21.25 -18.63 -4.58
C MET A 1 -19.99 -17.81 -4.83
N LEU A 2 -19.69 -17.46 -6.09
CA LEU A 2 -18.53 -16.64 -6.45
C LEU A 2 -18.55 -15.24 -5.81
N GLU A 3 -19.70 -14.57 -5.80
CA GLU A 3 -19.87 -13.26 -5.14
C GLU A 3 -19.53 -13.30 -3.64
N LYS A 4 -19.93 -14.38 -2.96
CA LYS A 4 -19.63 -14.60 -1.55
C LYS A 4 -18.13 -14.78 -1.34
N ALA A 5 -17.46 -15.55 -2.21
CA ALA A 5 -16.01 -15.71 -2.17
C ALA A 5 -15.27 -14.38 -2.41
N ILE A 6 -15.70 -13.58 -3.38
CA ILE A 6 -15.15 -12.24 -3.65
C ILE A 6 -15.34 -11.33 -2.43
N GLY A 7 -16.51 -11.37 -1.78
CA GLY A 7 -16.77 -10.64 -0.54
C GLY A 7 -15.80 -11.00 0.59
N TRP A 8 -15.52 -12.29 0.78
CA TRP A 8 -14.53 -12.76 1.77
C TRP A 8 -13.11 -12.29 1.43
N ILE A 9 -12.69 -12.40 0.17
CA ILE A 9 -11.36 -11.96 -0.27
C ILE A 9 -11.20 -10.45 -0.04
N ARG A 10 -12.23 -9.67 -0.37
CA ARG A 10 -12.23 -8.23 -0.14
C ARG A 10 -12.08 -7.90 1.35
N SER A 11 -12.90 -8.52 2.21
CA SER A 11 -12.82 -8.29 3.66
C SER A 11 -11.45 -8.67 4.23
N LEU A 12 -10.87 -9.79 3.78
CA LEU A 12 -9.53 -10.20 4.19
C LEU A 12 -8.45 -9.23 3.70
N THR A 13 -8.60 -8.70 2.49
CA THR A 13 -7.69 -7.69 1.92
C THR A 13 -7.77 -6.38 2.70
N GLU A 14 -8.97 -5.94 3.07
CA GLU A 14 -9.18 -4.75 3.91
C GLU A 14 -8.55 -4.95 5.30
N ALA A 15 -8.73 -6.12 5.91
CA ALA A 15 -8.08 -6.46 7.18
C ALA A 15 -6.55 -6.49 7.06
N GLY A 16 -6.02 -7.13 6.01
CA GLY A 16 -4.58 -7.15 5.74
C GLY A 16 -4.00 -5.75 5.52
N LEU A 17 -4.71 -4.88 4.80
CA LEU A 17 -4.31 -3.49 4.59
C LEU A 17 -4.28 -2.71 5.89
N ALA A 18 -5.26 -2.90 6.76
CA ALA A 18 -5.29 -2.28 8.09
C ALA A 18 -4.09 -2.73 8.95
N LEU A 19 -3.71 -4.02 8.88
CA LEU A 19 -2.52 -4.54 9.56
C LEU A 19 -1.21 -3.94 9.02
N ILE A 20 -1.10 -3.76 7.70
CA ILE A 20 0.06 -3.08 7.08
C ILE A 20 0.15 -1.63 7.58
N ALA A 21 -0.98 -0.91 7.59
CA ALA A 21 -1.03 0.47 8.07
C ALA A 21 -0.61 0.58 9.55
N LEU A 22 -1.07 -0.34 10.40
CA LEU A 22 -0.63 -0.44 11.79
C LEU A 22 0.90 -0.67 11.87
N GLY A 23 1.44 -1.58 11.06
CA GLY A 23 2.87 -1.85 10.98
C GLY A 23 3.69 -0.61 10.63
N VAL A 24 3.22 0.20 9.68
CA VAL A 24 3.86 1.47 9.30
C VAL A 24 3.88 2.46 10.47
N VAL A 25 2.75 2.65 11.16
CA VAL A 25 2.67 3.57 12.31
C VAL A 25 3.63 3.14 13.43
N LEU A 26 3.65 1.85 13.76
CA LEU A 26 4.58 1.31 14.77
C LEU A 26 6.03 1.53 14.37
N GLN A 27 6.37 1.27 13.12
CA GLN A 27 7.73 1.44 12.62
C GLN A 27 8.20 2.92 12.67
N ILE A 28 7.30 3.87 12.42
CA ILE A 28 7.60 5.31 12.56
C ILE A 28 7.90 5.68 14.02
N ILE A 29 7.14 5.13 14.98
CA ILE A 29 7.32 5.41 16.41
C ILE A 29 8.64 4.87 16.93
N PHE A 30 9.01 3.65 16.53
CA PHE A 30 10.20 2.96 17.06
C PHE A 30 11.48 3.16 16.23
N GLY A 31 11.40 3.73 15.03
CA GLY A 31 12.55 4.18 14.22
C GLY A 31 13.36 3.08 13.50
N ALA A 32 13.21 1.81 13.88
CA ALA A 32 13.78 0.64 13.19
C ALA A 32 12.67 -0.39 12.89
N ALA A 33 12.99 -1.48 12.19
CA ALA A 33 12.07 -2.60 11.99
C ALA A 33 11.36 -2.94 13.31
N VAL A 34 10.03 -3.07 13.29
CA VAL A 34 9.20 -3.11 14.50
C VAL A 34 9.81 -4.11 15.50
N PRO A 35 10.26 -3.66 16.70
CA PRO A 35 11.17 -4.45 17.55
C PRO A 35 10.69 -5.85 17.91
N PHE A 36 9.38 -6.09 17.89
CA PHE A 36 8.75 -7.37 18.26
C PHE A 36 8.44 -8.30 17.09
N ILE A 37 8.47 -7.77 15.86
CA ILE A 37 8.08 -8.51 14.65
C ILE A 37 9.29 -8.72 13.73
N GLY A 38 10.32 -7.85 13.81
CA GLY A 38 11.52 -7.95 12.98
C GLY A 38 11.27 -7.71 11.49
N ILE A 39 10.09 -7.19 11.14
CA ILE A 39 9.67 -6.92 9.76
C ILE A 39 9.80 -5.41 9.47
N ASP A 40 10.43 -5.10 8.35
CA ASP A 40 10.48 -3.76 7.77
C ASP A 40 9.34 -3.59 6.75
N VAL A 41 8.21 -3.06 7.22
CA VAL A 41 7.01 -2.85 6.41
C VAL A 41 7.21 -1.68 5.46
N ILE A 42 7.81 -0.58 5.94
CA ILE A 42 8.06 0.62 5.14
C ILE A 42 9.01 0.29 3.98
N GLY A 43 10.13 -0.38 4.25
CA GLY A 43 11.09 -0.79 3.23
C GLY A 43 10.48 -1.72 2.19
N SER A 44 9.60 -2.64 2.61
CA SER A 44 8.89 -3.53 1.68
C SER A 44 7.96 -2.76 0.73
N VAL A 45 7.19 -1.80 1.24
CA VAL A 45 6.30 -0.96 0.42
C VAL A 45 7.11 -0.05 -0.51
N VAL A 46 8.12 0.64 0.02
CA VAL A 46 9.00 1.52 -0.76
C VAL A 46 9.72 0.73 -1.85
N GLY A 47 10.20 -0.48 -1.57
CA GLY A 47 10.87 -1.34 -2.56
C GLY A 47 9.96 -1.72 -3.73
N ILE A 48 8.67 -2.00 -3.47
CA ILE A 48 7.69 -2.26 -4.55
C ILE A 48 7.46 -0.98 -5.37
N VAL A 49 7.26 0.16 -4.70
CA VAL A 49 7.05 1.45 -5.38
C VAL A 49 8.25 1.82 -6.24
N GLN A 50 9.48 1.58 -5.77
CA GLN A 50 10.70 1.82 -6.53
C GLN A 50 10.78 0.94 -7.78
N LYS A 51 10.42 -0.35 -7.67
CA LYS A 51 10.37 -1.25 -8.84
C LYS A 51 9.36 -0.77 -9.88
N LEU A 52 8.17 -0.37 -9.44
CA LEU A 52 7.15 0.19 -10.34
C LEU A 52 7.56 1.56 -10.91
N GLY A 53 8.31 2.36 -10.14
CA GLY A 53 8.82 3.65 -10.56
C GLY A 53 9.94 3.53 -11.60
N GLY A 54 10.78 2.51 -11.50
CA GLY A 54 11.85 2.22 -12.48
C GLY A 54 11.31 1.93 -13.88
N GLU A 55 10.13 1.31 -13.97
CA GLU A 55 9.43 1.06 -15.24
C GLU A 55 8.59 2.28 -15.72
N GLY A 56 8.66 3.42 -15.03
CA GLY A 56 7.88 4.61 -15.35
C GLY A 56 6.36 4.51 -15.08
N LEU A 57 5.88 3.35 -14.60
CA LEU A 57 4.46 3.10 -14.33
C LEU A 57 3.90 4.04 -13.26
N VAL A 58 4.68 4.32 -12.22
CA VAL A 58 4.28 5.27 -11.15
C VAL A 58 4.10 6.69 -11.71
N GLY A 59 4.90 7.08 -12.70
CA GLY A 59 4.76 8.38 -13.36
C GLY A 59 3.45 8.50 -14.14
N LEU A 60 3.06 7.47 -14.88
CA LEU A 60 1.77 7.42 -15.59
C LEU A 60 0.59 7.47 -14.61
N ALA A 61 0.67 6.73 -13.50
CA ALA A 61 -0.33 6.77 -12.45
C ALA A 61 -0.47 8.19 -11.83
N ALA A 62 0.65 8.88 -11.60
CA ALA A 62 0.65 10.25 -11.09
C ALA A 62 -0.04 11.22 -12.04
N ILE A 63 0.23 11.12 -13.36
CA ILE A 63 -0.45 11.95 -14.37
C ILE A 63 -1.96 11.68 -14.36
N TRP A 64 -2.38 10.42 -14.24
CA TRP A 64 -3.79 10.07 -14.19
C TRP A 64 -4.50 10.65 -12.95
N VAL A 65 -3.84 10.62 -11.78
CA VAL A 65 -4.36 11.24 -10.55
C VAL A 65 -4.49 12.75 -10.71
N LEU A 66 -3.43 13.41 -11.22
CA LEU A 66 -3.45 14.86 -11.47
C LEU A 66 -4.55 15.24 -12.45
N TRP A 67 -4.69 14.49 -13.54
CA TRP A 67 -5.77 14.69 -14.50
C TRP A 67 -7.14 14.49 -13.86
N GLY A 68 -7.33 13.47 -13.02
CA GLY A 68 -8.59 13.25 -12.30
C GLY A 68 -8.96 14.40 -11.35
N ILE A 69 -7.98 15.04 -10.72
CA ILE A 69 -8.19 16.23 -9.88
C ILE A 69 -8.57 17.44 -10.74
N TYR A 70 -7.82 17.72 -11.81
CA TYR A 70 -8.02 18.90 -12.66
C TYR A 70 -9.20 18.79 -13.62
N SER A 71 -9.58 17.57 -14.03
CA SER A 71 -10.70 17.30 -14.93
C SER A 71 -12.05 17.32 -14.22
N LYS A 72 -12.08 17.34 -12.87
CA LYS A 72 -13.26 17.77 -12.11
C LYS A 72 -13.33 19.29 -12.10
N LYS A 73 -13.68 19.87 -13.24
CA LYS A 73 -14.32 21.19 -13.32
C LYS A 73 -15.82 21.00 -13.47
#